data_AF-A0A545AFU3-F1
#
_entry.id   AF-A0A545AFU3-F1
#
_cell.length_a   1.000
_cell.length_b   1.000
_cell.length_c   1.000
_cell.angle_alpha   90.00
_cell.angle_beta   90.00
_cell.angle_gamma   90.00
#
_symmetry.space_group_name_H-M   'P 1'
#
loop_
_entity.id
_entity.type
_entity.pdbx_description
1 polymer ?
#
loop_
_entity_poly.entity_id
_entity_poly.type
_entity_poly.pdbx_seq_one_letter_code
_entity_poly.pdbx_strand_id
1 'polypeptide(L)'
;MTSSSPTESQAATQAPATEAAPAATRAARGRVVNTRPRGRVRAIQAAVVVIVLAAMGLSTEWRDADAPQTTSEAERTFDPAAYGQETFPKVVPLVEKEAQPITELVPALVADADAAGAKFGHREGTSPYSFAATAEGTAGAPNGSLLPLTVEGLPKDTQIWVQVGPAITGTSLRDATGTITFGQFLNQVQYADAGTALNNEVRSQVLKGVTPATLKGKKVTLTGTFTFLTPQVVTLTPVKFEVVP
;
A
#
# COMPACT_ATOMS: atom_id res chain seq x y z
N MET A 1 -61.27 8.80 3.27
CA MET A 1 -62.56 8.79 2.52
C MET A 1 -62.35 9.58 1.23
N THR A 2 -63.16 9.33 0.19
CA THR A 2 -63.37 10.14 -1.06
C THR A 2 -62.11 10.59 -1.83
N SER A 3 -61.77 10.11 -3.04
CA SER A 3 -62.51 9.98 -4.32
C SER A 3 -62.50 11.24 -5.21
N SER A 4 -62.18 11.03 -6.50
CA SER A 4 -62.32 11.95 -7.65
C SER A 4 -61.33 13.16 -7.68
N SER A 5 -60.73 13.62 -8.80
CA SER A 5 -61.16 13.75 -10.22
C SER A 5 -62.24 14.84 -10.40
N PRO A 6 -62.33 15.59 -11.54
CA PRO A 6 -61.83 15.29 -12.90
C PRO A 6 -61.28 16.53 -13.70
N THR A 7 -61.24 16.45 -15.05
CA THR A 7 -61.47 17.56 -16.03
C THR A 7 -60.37 18.65 -16.15
N GLU A 8 -59.86 19.06 -17.34
CA GLU A 8 -60.08 18.65 -18.76
C GLU A 8 -58.73 18.67 -19.57
N SER A 9 -58.51 19.13 -20.83
CA SER A 9 -59.31 19.84 -21.85
C SER A 9 -58.89 19.60 -23.32
N GLN A 10 -59.50 20.40 -24.20
CA GLN A 10 -59.51 20.50 -25.67
C GLN A 10 -58.34 21.38 -26.18
N ALA A 11 -58.05 21.61 -27.48
CA ALA A 11 -58.63 21.29 -28.79
C ALA A 11 -57.44 21.34 -29.82
N ALA A 12 -57.44 21.00 -31.11
CA ALA A 12 -58.28 20.36 -32.15
C ALA A 12 -57.59 20.68 -33.51
N THR A 13 -58.23 20.42 -34.67
CA THR A 13 -57.87 20.96 -36.02
C THR A 13 -56.66 20.31 -36.73
N GLN A 14 -56.73 19.79 -37.98
CA GLN A 14 -57.86 19.44 -38.87
C GLN A 14 -57.39 18.41 -39.95
N ALA A 15 -58.33 17.84 -40.73
CA ALA A 15 -58.08 16.99 -41.92
C ALA A 15 -58.27 17.78 -43.24
N PRO A 16 -58.03 17.20 -44.44
CA PRO A 16 -59.02 16.35 -45.17
C PRO A 16 -58.44 14.95 -45.55
N ALA A 17 -59.18 13.89 -45.92
CA ALA A 17 -60.24 13.67 -46.94
C ALA A 17 -59.69 13.72 -48.39
N THR A 18 -60.08 12.86 -49.35
CA THR A 18 -61.26 11.95 -49.53
C THR A 18 -60.78 10.64 -50.22
N GLU A 19 -61.35 9.43 -50.01
CA GLU A 19 -62.42 8.79 -50.83
C GLU A 19 -62.32 7.24 -50.63
N ALA A 20 -63.33 6.33 -50.71
CA ALA A 20 -64.79 6.36 -50.49
C ALA A 20 -65.33 5.01 -49.95
N ALA A 21 -66.15 4.24 -50.69
CA ALA A 21 -66.99 3.11 -50.22
C ALA A 21 -67.47 2.20 -51.41
N PRO A 22 -68.24 1.09 -51.25
CA PRO A 22 -68.89 0.58 -50.03
C PRO A 22 -68.95 -0.96 -49.75
N ALA A 23 -69.19 -1.26 -48.46
CA ALA A 23 -70.06 -2.31 -47.89
C ALA A 23 -70.01 -3.82 -48.29
N ALA A 24 -69.64 -4.65 -47.31
CA ALA A 24 -70.30 -5.93 -46.96
C ALA A 24 -70.06 -6.29 -45.48
N THR A 25 -70.89 -7.17 -44.87
CA THR A 25 -71.01 -7.30 -43.40
C THR A 25 -70.66 -8.68 -42.84
N ARG A 26 -70.14 -8.72 -41.60
CA ARG A 26 -69.97 -9.87 -40.66
C ARG A 26 -68.94 -10.96 -41.02
N ALA A 27 -67.91 -11.05 -40.17
CA ALA A 27 -67.67 -12.23 -39.33
C ALA A 27 -66.78 -11.86 -38.13
N ALA A 28 -67.13 -12.28 -36.91
CA ALA A 28 -66.25 -12.12 -35.75
C ALA A 28 -65.18 -13.22 -35.73
N ARG A 29 -63.92 -12.87 -35.45
CA ARG A 29 -62.84 -13.82 -35.13
C ARG A 29 -62.07 -13.32 -33.91
N GLY A 30 -61.79 -14.23 -32.97
CA GLY A 30 -61.30 -13.88 -31.63
C GLY A 30 -59.86 -13.36 -31.61
N ARG A 31 -59.56 -12.46 -30.66
CA ARG A 31 -58.20 -12.05 -30.30
C ARG A 31 -57.44 -13.23 -29.70
N VAL A 32 -56.39 -13.71 -30.36
CA VAL A 32 -55.39 -14.61 -29.76
C VAL A 32 -54.12 -13.82 -29.48
N VAL A 33 -53.92 -13.43 -28.21
CA VAL A 33 -52.62 -12.89 -27.76
C VAL A 33 -51.65 -14.05 -27.66
N ASN A 34 -50.72 -14.17 -28.61
CA ASN A 34 -49.76 -15.27 -28.66
C ASN A 34 -48.64 -15.08 -27.62
N THR A 35 -48.90 -15.53 -26.39
CA THR A 35 -47.96 -15.50 -25.26
C THR A 35 -46.81 -16.48 -25.47
N ARG A 36 -45.75 -16.02 -26.16
CA ARG A 36 -44.52 -16.80 -26.40
C ARG A 36 -44.01 -17.45 -25.09
N PRO A 37 -43.65 -18.74 -25.08
CA PRO A 37 -43.56 -19.53 -23.86
C PRO A 37 -42.34 -19.18 -23.02
N ARG A 38 -42.58 -18.74 -21.77
CA ARG A 38 -41.56 -18.49 -20.73
C ARG A 38 -40.59 -19.67 -20.52
N GLY A 39 -41.03 -20.91 -20.83
CA GLY A 39 -40.19 -22.11 -20.79
C GLY A 39 -38.97 -22.07 -21.72
N ARG A 40 -39.06 -21.47 -22.92
CA ARG A 40 -37.91 -21.40 -23.84
C ARG A 40 -36.81 -20.47 -23.31
N VAL A 41 -37.19 -19.34 -22.70
CA VAL A 41 -36.23 -18.42 -22.06
C VAL A 41 -35.55 -19.11 -20.87
N ARG A 42 -36.33 -19.82 -20.03
CA ARG A 42 -35.79 -20.61 -18.91
C ARG A 42 -34.83 -21.73 -19.35
N ALA A 43 -35.13 -22.41 -20.47
CA ALA A 43 -34.25 -23.42 -21.03
C ALA A 43 -32.92 -22.83 -21.54
N ILE A 44 -32.95 -21.67 -22.19
CA ILE A 44 -31.74 -20.93 -22.60
C ILE A 44 -30.94 -20.47 -21.38
N GLN A 45 -31.60 -19.93 -20.35
CA GLN A 45 -30.94 -19.54 -19.10
C GLN A 45 -30.28 -20.74 -18.39
N ALA A 46 -30.94 -21.90 -18.33
CA ALA A 46 -30.37 -23.12 -17.77
C ALA A 46 -29.15 -23.60 -18.58
N ALA A 47 -29.22 -23.59 -19.92
CA ALA A 47 -28.09 -23.93 -20.78
C ALA A 47 -26.89 -22.99 -20.58
N VAL A 48 -27.12 -21.67 -20.47
CA VAL A 48 -26.07 -20.69 -20.18
C VAL A 48 -25.44 -20.93 -18.80
N VAL A 49 -26.23 -21.22 -17.77
CA VAL A 49 -25.69 -21.57 -16.44
C VAL A 49 -24.84 -22.83 -16.48
N VAL A 50 -25.28 -23.88 -17.18
CA VAL A 50 -24.47 -25.11 -17.35
C VAL A 50 -23.17 -24.84 -18.11
N ILE A 51 -23.20 -24.00 -19.15
CA ILE A 51 -21.99 -23.60 -19.91
C ILE A 51 -21.04 -22.78 -19.02
N VAL A 52 -21.55 -21.85 -18.20
CA VAL A 52 -20.72 -21.07 -17.26
C VAL A 52 -20.10 -21.96 -16.19
N LEU A 53 -20.84 -22.92 -15.63
CA LEU A 53 -20.31 -23.87 -14.65
C LEU A 53 -19.27 -24.82 -15.28
N ALA A 54 -19.49 -25.26 -16.52
CA ALA A 54 -18.51 -26.05 -17.26
C ALA A 54 -17.24 -25.23 -17.58
N ALA A 55 -17.38 -23.97 -17.99
CA ALA A 55 -16.25 -23.07 -18.24
C ALA A 55 -15.48 -22.77 -16.94
N MET A 56 -16.15 -22.59 -15.81
CA MET A 56 -15.51 -22.47 -14.49
C MET A 56 -14.73 -23.74 -14.15
N GLY A 57 -15.34 -24.93 -14.26
CA GLY A 57 -14.67 -26.20 -13.95
C GLY A 57 -13.49 -26.52 -14.88
N LEU A 58 -13.57 -26.13 -16.16
CA LEU A 58 -12.47 -26.28 -17.13
C LEU A 58 -11.37 -25.21 -16.98
N SER A 59 -11.67 -24.07 -16.34
CA SER A 59 -10.71 -22.98 -16.10
C SER A 59 -10.15 -22.96 -14.67
N THR A 60 -10.67 -23.77 -13.74
CA THR A 60 -10.04 -24.02 -12.44
C THR A 60 -8.93 -25.05 -12.58
N GLU A 61 -7.67 -24.60 -12.67
CA GLU A 61 -6.55 -25.45 -12.28
C GLU A 61 -6.68 -25.76 -10.78
N TRP A 62 -6.84 -27.05 -10.47
CA TRP A 62 -6.65 -27.53 -9.11
C TRP A 62 -5.15 -27.68 -8.89
N ARG A 63 -4.60 -26.83 -8.03
CA ARG A 63 -3.21 -26.90 -7.58
C ARG A 63 -3.19 -27.63 -6.25
N ASP A 64 -2.66 -28.85 -6.24
CA ASP A 64 -2.47 -29.62 -5.01
C ASP A 64 -1.56 -28.85 -4.05
N ALA A 65 -1.95 -28.79 -2.77
CA ALA A 65 -1.11 -28.18 -1.73
C ALA A 65 0.23 -28.92 -1.57
N ASP A 66 0.22 -30.22 -1.87
CA ASP A 66 1.36 -31.13 -1.80
C ASP A 66 2.08 -31.33 -3.16
N ALA A 67 1.77 -30.50 -4.17
CA ALA A 67 2.49 -30.54 -5.45
C ALA A 67 4.01 -30.34 -5.19
N PRO A 68 4.91 -31.23 -5.66
CA PRO A 68 6.30 -31.23 -5.26
C PRO A 68 7.04 -30.00 -5.76
N GLN A 69 7.09 -28.97 -4.92
CA GLN A 69 7.79 -27.72 -5.20
C GLN A 69 9.29 -27.98 -5.34
N THR A 70 9.86 -27.55 -6.47
CA THR A 70 11.22 -27.88 -6.97
C THR A 70 12.36 -27.17 -6.22
N THR A 71 12.18 -26.94 -4.93
CA THR A 71 13.05 -26.19 -4.02
C THR A 71 13.21 -27.04 -2.75
N SER A 72 14.43 -27.17 -2.23
CA SER A 72 14.74 -28.01 -1.08
C SER A 72 14.26 -27.40 0.25
N GLU A 73 14.16 -28.21 1.31
CA GLU A 73 13.85 -27.71 2.66
C GLU A 73 14.97 -26.83 3.23
N ALA A 74 16.21 -27.02 2.77
CA ALA A 74 17.33 -26.13 3.09
C ALA A 74 17.08 -24.72 2.52
N GLU A 75 16.64 -24.61 1.27
CA GLU A 75 16.26 -23.34 0.63
C GLU A 75 14.98 -22.70 1.24
N ARG A 76 14.14 -23.47 1.93
CA ARG A 76 12.99 -22.93 2.69
C ARG A 76 13.41 -22.28 4.02
N THR A 77 14.55 -22.69 4.58
CA THR A 77 14.99 -22.26 5.91
C THR A 77 15.82 -20.97 5.82
N PHE A 78 15.12 -19.84 5.68
CA PHE A 78 15.72 -18.52 5.81
C PHE A 78 16.25 -18.32 7.24
N ASP A 79 17.53 -18.03 7.39
CA ASP A 79 18.15 -17.60 8.65
C ASP A 79 18.23 -16.06 8.68
N PRO A 80 17.39 -15.38 9.50
CA PRO A 80 17.42 -13.93 9.58
C PRO A 80 18.74 -13.40 10.17
N ALA A 81 19.37 -14.13 11.11
CA ALA A 81 20.60 -13.67 11.76
C ALA A 81 21.78 -13.70 10.78
N ALA A 82 21.92 -14.79 10.02
CA ALA A 82 22.92 -14.87 8.95
C ALA A 82 22.66 -13.81 7.86
N TYR A 83 21.40 -13.66 7.41
CA TYR A 83 21.03 -12.65 6.42
C TYR A 83 21.36 -11.22 6.89
N GLY A 84 21.07 -10.90 8.16
CA GLY A 84 21.39 -9.62 8.77
C GLY A 84 22.90 -9.34 8.72
N GLN A 85 23.72 -10.28 9.20
CA GLN A 85 25.18 -10.13 9.25
C GLN A 85 25.82 -9.98 7.86
N GLU A 86 25.31 -10.68 6.85
CA GLU A 86 25.83 -10.56 5.48
C GLU A 86 25.32 -9.29 4.76
N THR A 87 24.09 -8.87 5.04
CA THR A 87 23.41 -7.80 4.27
C THR A 87 23.59 -6.42 4.88
N PHE A 88 23.61 -6.29 6.21
CA PHE A 88 23.80 -5.01 6.89
C PHE A 88 25.06 -4.24 6.42
N PRO A 89 26.27 -4.83 6.34
CA PRO A 89 27.46 -4.11 5.86
C PRO A 89 27.39 -3.73 4.36
N LYS A 90 26.46 -4.29 3.58
CA LYS A 90 26.17 -3.87 2.20
C LYS A 90 25.16 -2.72 2.16
N VAL A 91 24.20 -2.70 3.07
CA VAL A 91 23.15 -1.67 3.20
C VAL A 91 23.71 -0.35 3.75
N VAL A 92 24.56 -0.39 4.78
CA VAL A 92 25.16 0.81 5.41
C VAL A 92 25.75 1.81 4.37
N PRO A 93 26.68 1.43 3.48
CA PRO A 93 27.27 2.36 2.52
C PRO A 93 26.29 2.82 1.42
N LEU A 94 25.20 2.08 1.15
CA LEU A 94 24.14 2.54 0.25
C LEU A 94 23.29 3.62 0.93
N VAL A 95 22.91 3.41 2.20
CA VAL A 95 22.24 4.43 3.02
C VAL A 95 23.12 5.68 3.15
N GLU A 96 24.41 5.56 3.46
CA GLU A 96 25.32 6.71 3.54
C GLU A 96 25.47 7.47 2.21
N LYS A 97 25.43 6.77 1.07
CA LYS A 97 25.54 7.37 -0.27
C LYS A 97 24.25 8.11 -0.68
N GLU A 98 23.08 7.58 -0.32
CA GLU A 98 21.78 8.13 -0.74
C GLU A 98 21.19 9.11 0.30
N ALA A 99 21.76 9.18 1.51
CA ALA A 99 21.27 10.02 2.59
C ALA A 99 21.28 11.52 2.27
N GLN A 100 20.08 12.11 2.21
CA GLN A 100 19.91 13.56 2.04
C GLN A 100 19.87 14.29 3.40
N PRO A 101 20.25 15.57 3.48
CA PRO A 101 20.06 16.37 4.69
C PRO A 101 18.58 16.42 5.08
N ILE A 102 18.25 16.07 6.34
CA ILE A 102 16.85 16.07 6.80
C ILE A 102 16.21 17.47 6.72
N THR A 103 17.03 18.52 6.80
CA THR A 103 16.68 19.93 6.63
C THR A 103 16.28 20.31 5.20
N GLU A 104 16.67 19.53 4.19
CA GLU A 104 16.22 19.68 2.80
C GLU A 104 15.06 18.72 2.50
N LEU A 105 15.17 17.48 2.99
CA LEU A 105 14.22 16.40 2.71
C LEU A 105 12.86 16.60 3.38
N VAL A 106 12.80 17.07 4.64
CA VAL A 106 11.52 17.31 5.32
C VAL A 106 10.72 18.43 4.64
N PRO A 107 11.27 19.62 4.34
CA PRO A 107 10.54 20.63 3.58
C PRO A 107 10.07 20.14 2.20
N ALA A 108 10.87 19.32 1.51
CA ALA A 108 10.44 18.71 0.24
C ALA A 108 9.23 17.76 0.44
N LEU A 109 9.25 16.90 1.46
CA LEU A 109 8.16 15.98 1.79
C LEU A 109 6.88 16.69 2.28
N VAL A 110 7.02 17.83 2.94
CA VAL A 110 5.90 18.68 3.37
C VAL A 110 5.28 19.45 2.18
N ALA A 111 6.07 19.78 1.16
CA ALA A 111 5.60 20.46 -0.05
C ALA A 111 4.94 19.48 -1.05
N ASP A 112 5.58 18.35 -1.35
CA ASP A 112 5.05 17.29 -2.21
C ASP A 112 5.68 15.94 -1.84
N ALA A 113 4.93 15.12 -1.11
CA ALA A 113 5.39 13.82 -0.60
C ALA A 113 5.60 12.77 -1.72
N ASP A 114 4.83 12.81 -2.81
CA ASP A 114 4.98 11.85 -3.92
C ASP A 114 6.12 12.25 -4.85
N ALA A 115 6.33 13.55 -5.12
CA ALA A 115 7.48 14.02 -5.89
C ALA A 115 8.80 13.88 -5.12
N ALA A 116 8.82 14.18 -3.82
CA ALA A 116 9.99 13.92 -2.97
C ALA A 116 10.24 12.41 -2.83
N GLY A 117 9.18 11.61 -2.66
CA GLY A 117 9.23 10.15 -2.67
C GLY A 117 9.85 9.58 -3.95
N ALA A 118 9.36 10.00 -5.12
CA ALA A 118 9.87 9.55 -6.41
C ALA A 118 11.29 10.02 -6.76
N LYS A 119 11.84 11.02 -6.03
CA LYS A 119 13.17 11.60 -6.28
C LYS A 119 14.24 11.14 -5.28
N PHE A 120 13.87 10.95 -4.02
CA PHE A 120 14.81 10.74 -2.91
C PHE A 120 14.50 9.50 -2.06
N GLY A 121 13.39 8.82 -2.33
CA GLY A 121 12.95 7.64 -1.58
C GLY A 121 12.71 6.44 -2.46
N HIS A 122 12.53 5.30 -1.80
CA HIS A 122 12.20 4.03 -2.42
C HIS A 122 10.90 3.49 -1.82
N ARG A 123 10.08 2.80 -2.61
CA ARG A 123 8.93 2.02 -2.12
C ARG A 123 8.78 0.74 -2.92
N GLU A 124 8.44 -0.36 -2.25
CA GLU A 124 8.03 -1.58 -2.93
C GLU A 124 6.49 -1.63 -3.05
N GLY A 125 6.00 -1.73 -4.28
CA GLY A 125 4.57 -1.77 -4.59
C GLY A 125 3.83 -0.52 -4.09
N THR A 126 2.83 -0.74 -3.22
CA THR A 126 2.00 0.30 -2.59
C THR A 126 2.45 0.67 -1.18
N SER A 127 3.67 0.29 -0.78
CA SER A 127 4.22 0.64 0.54
C SER A 127 4.48 2.15 0.65
N PRO A 128 4.49 2.74 1.86
CA PRO A 128 4.95 4.11 2.06
C PRO A 128 6.43 4.26 1.64
N TYR A 129 6.81 5.44 1.16
CA TYR A 129 8.20 5.71 0.81
C TYR A 129 9.12 5.66 2.04
N SER A 130 10.28 5.02 1.87
CA SER A 130 11.38 5.02 2.83
C SER A 130 12.60 5.72 2.25
N PHE A 131 13.31 6.44 3.10
CA PHE A 131 14.36 7.39 2.73
C PHE A 131 15.60 7.18 3.59
N ALA A 132 16.77 7.38 3.00
CA ALA A 132 18.01 7.60 3.72
C ALA A 132 18.14 9.11 4.05
N ALA A 133 18.59 9.45 5.26
CA ALA A 133 18.83 10.83 5.65
C ALA A 133 19.96 11.00 6.67
N THR A 134 20.60 12.17 6.62
CA THR A 134 21.51 12.68 7.65
C THR A 134 20.79 13.69 8.53
N ALA A 135 21.07 13.66 9.84
CA ALA A 135 20.55 14.63 10.80
C ALA A 135 21.64 15.04 11.81
N GLU A 136 21.90 16.33 11.93
CA GLU A 136 22.63 16.94 13.04
C GLU A 136 21.61 17.67 13.93
N GLY A 137 21.68 17.48 15.25
CA GLY A 137 20.81 18.20 16.17
C GLY A 137 21.19 18.04 17.64
N THR A 138 20.46 18.72 18.51
CA THR A 138 20.61 18.56 19.97
C THR A 138 19.66 17.46 20.46
N ALA A 139 20.23 16.43 21.08
CA ALA A 139 19.46 15.33 21.66
C ALA A 139 18.67 15.78 22.91
N GLY A 140 17.37 15.52 22.92
CA GLY A 140 16.48 15.85 24.04
C GLY A 140 16.50 14.82 25.16
N ALA A 141 15.47 14.82 26.01
CA ALA A 141 15.30 13.78 27.03
C ALA A 141 14.76 12.48 26.36
N PRO A 142 15.42 11.32 26.52
CA PRO A 142 14.94 10.07 25.92
C PRO A 142 13.61 9.63 26.54
N ASN A 143 12.72 9.10 25.70
CA ASN A 143 11.42 8.55 26.05
C ASN A 143 11.39 7.05 25.69
N GLY A 144 11.78 6.20 26.63
CA GLY A 144 11.91 4.76 26.41
C GLY A 144 12.92 4.45 25.29
N SER A 145 12.45 3.85 24.20
CA SER A 145 13.28 3.50 23.03
C SER A 145 13.56 4.64 22.06
N LEU A 146 12.94 5.82 22.25
CA LEU A 146 13.02 6.95 21.33
C LEU A 146 13.77 8.13 21.93
N LEU A 147 14.69 8.71 21.18
CA LEU A 147 15.38 9.96 21.52
C LEU A 147 14.82 11.09 20.64
N PRO A 148 14.17 12.13 21.20
CA PRO A 148 13.79 13.30 20.43
C PRO A 148 15.05 14.08 20.02
N LEU A 149 15.09 14.59 18.79
CA LEU A 149 16.20 15.34 18.24
C LEU A 149 15.73 16.74 17.79
N THR A 150 16.30 17.79 18.37
CA THR A 150 16.06 19.17 17.93
C THR A 150 17.04 19.51 16.82
N VAL A 151 16.57 19.50 15.58
CA VAL A 151 17.32 19.91 14.38
C VAL A 151 16.93 21.35 14.02
N GLU A 152 17.92 22.21 13.78
CA GLU A 152 17.68 23.59 13.36
C GLU A 152 17.25 23.66 11.88
N GLY A 153 16.36 24.59 11.53
CA GLY A 153 15.84 24.77 10.17
C GLY A 153 14.63 23.91 9.79
N LEU A 154 14.16 23.00 10.65
CA LEU A 154 12.93 22.24 10.40
C LEU A 154 11.64 23.04 10.68
N PRO A 155 10.49 22.65 10.07
CA PRO A 155 9.18 23.15 10.45
C PRO A 155 8.89 22.89 11.93
N LYS A 156 8.25 23.86 12.62
CA LYS A 156 7.99 23.78 14.07
C LYS A 156 7.08 22.61 14.48
N ASP A 157 6.28 22.12 13.54
CA ASP A 157 5.32 21.04 13.74
C ASP A 157 5.89 19.65 13.40
N THR A 158 7.14 19.56 12.93
CA THR A 158 7.82 18.28 12.65
C THR A 158 8.72 17.87 13.80
N GLN A 159 8.41 16.74 14.41
CA GLN A 159 9.22 16.09 15.44
C GLN A 159 10.12 15.02 14.83
N ILE A 160 11.43 15.11 15.11
CA ILE A 160 12.39 14.05 14.78
C ILE A 160 12.60 13.17 16.01
N TRP A 161 12.44 11.87 15.83
CA TRP A 161 12.71 10.83 16.83
C TRP A 161 13.75 9.86 16.28
N VAL A 162 14.70 9.44 17.11
CA VAL A 162 15.72 8.45 16.76
C VAL A 162 15.47 7.18 17.55
N GLN A 163 15.43 6.02 16.88
CA GLN A 163 15.35 4.72 17.54
C GLN A 163 16.71 4.39 18.16
N VAL A 164 16.79 4.46 19.50
CA VAL A 164 18.02 4.20 20.29
C VAL A 164 17.80 3.14 21.38
N GLY A 165 16.64 2.48 21.37
CA GLY A 165 16.25 1.50 22.38
C GLY A 165 16.75 0.08 22.14
N PRO A 166 16.47 -0.84 23.09
CA PRO A 166 16.81 -2.26 22.97
C PRO A 166 15.96 -3.02 21.94
N ALA A 167 14.97 -2.36 21.33
CA ALA A 167 14.21 -2.85 20.19
C ALA A 167 14.02 -1.71 19.19
N ILE A 168 14.30 -2.00 17.91
CA ILE A 168 14.09 -1.11 16.77
C ILE A 168 12.92 -1.68 15.96
N THR A 169 12.06 -0.81 15.45
CA THR A 169 10.79 -1.15 14.81
C THR A 169 10.69 -0.63 13.38
N GLY A 170 9.80 -1.23 12.59
CA GLY A 170 9.61 -0.90 11.17
C GLY A 170 10.65 -1.57 10.26
N THR A 171 10.56 -1.29 8.96
CA THR A 171 11.36 -1.93 7.90
C THR A 171 12.25 -0.95 7.13
N SER A 172 12.42 0.28 7.63
CA SER A 172 13.06 1.37 6.87
C SER A 172 14.47 1.02 6.35
N LEU A 173 15.27 0.22 7.07
CA LEU A 173 16.60 -0.23 6.62
C LEU A 173 16.55 -1.14 5.38
N ARG A 174 15.50 -1.96 5.27
CA ARG A 174 15.25 -2.85 4.12
C ARG A 174 14.79 -2.04 2.92
N ASP A 175 13.86 -1.12 3.18
CA ASP A 175 13.10 -0.43 2.13
C ASP A 175 13.85 0.78 1.55
N ALA A 176 14.60 1.54 2.36
CA ALA A 176 15.18 2.84 1.99
C ALA A 176 16.37 2.83 1.03
N THR A 177 16.77 1.66 0.50
CA THR A 177 17.81 1.57 -0.55
C THR A 177 17.29 0.97 -1.86
N GLY A 178 16.03 0.50 -1.90
CA GLY A 178 15.45 -0.21 -3.04
C GLY A 178 16.13 -1.54 -3.42
N THR A 179 17.22 -1.94 -2.75
CA THR A 179 18.01 -3.13 -3.12
C THR A 179 17.44 -4.44 -2.60
N ILE A 180 16.63 -4.42 -1.54
CA ILE A 180 16.02 -5.61 -0.94
C ILE A 180 14.54 -5.61 -1.29
N THR A 181 14.15 -6.52 -2.19
CA THR A 181 12.79 -6.63 -2.74
C THR A 181 12.14 -7.95 -2.37
N PHE A 182 10.82 -7.97 -2.26
CA PHE A 182 10.01 -9.14 -1.90
C PHE A 182 10.30 -10.35 -2.80
N GLY A 183 10.60 -10.11 -4.09
CA GLY A 183 10.98 -11.16 -5.05
C GLY A 183 12.27 -11.92 -4.74
N GLN A 184 13.02 -11.53 -3.69
CA GLN A 184 14.20 -12.26 -3.19
C GLN A 184 13.83 -13.28 -2.08
N PHE A 185 12.56 -13.35 -1.68
CA PHE A 185 12.08 -14.15 -0.55
C PHE A 185 10.90 -15.04 -0.96
N LEU A 186 10.73 -16.19 -0.30
CA LEU A 186 9.66 -17.14 -0.62
C LEU A 186 8.29 -16.70 -0.09
N ASN A 187 8.25 -15.86 0.96
CA ASN A 187 7.01 -15.42 1.61
C ASN A 187 7.18 -14.13 2.42
N GLN A 188 6.05 -13.60 2.89
CA GLN A 188 5.99 -12.33 3.64
C GLN A 188 6.64 -12.40 5.02
N VAL A 189 6.75 -13.58 5.64
CA VAL A 189 7.41 -13.75 6.94
C VAL A 189 8.91 -13.55 6.78
N GLN A 190 9.55 -14.28 5.84
CA GLN A 190 10.97 -14.11 5.51
C GLN A 190 11.32 -12.65 5.15
N TYR A 191 10.47 -11.98 4.37
CA TYR A 191 10.66 -10.58 3.99
C TYR A 191 10.53 -9.59 5.17
N ALA A 192 9.68 -9.90 6.16
CA ALA A 192 9.58 -9.12 7.41
C ALA A 192 10.75 -9.42 8.38
N ASP A 193 11.16 -10.68 8.45
CA ASP A 193 12.31 -11.14 9.23
C ASP A 193 13.61 -10.51 8.72
N ALA A 194 13.76 -10.34 7.40
CA ALA A 194 14.87 -9.61 6.78
C ALA A 194 15.00 -8.15 7.27
N GLY A 195 13.86 -7.45 7.43
CA GLY A 195 13.85 -6.11 8.04
C GLY A 195 14.20 -6.15 9.53
N THR A 196 13.68 -7.14 10.25
CA THR A 196 13.96 -7.37 11.67
C THR A 196 15.43 -7.72 11.92
N ALA A 197 16.06 -8.44 11.00
CA ALA A 197 17.49 -8.77 11.03
C ALA A 197 18.37 -7.53 10.93
N LEU A 198 18.11 -6.64 9.97
CA LEU A 198 18.84 -5.38 9.82
C LEU A 198 18.67 -4.49 11.06
N ASN A 199 17.47 -4.44 11.65
CA ASN A 199 17.21 -3.75 12.92
C ASN A 199 18.03 -4.34 14.09
N ASN A 200 18.18 -5.67 14.14
CA ASN A 200 19.00 -6.33 15.16
C ASN A 200 20.50 -6.04 14.96
N GLU A 201 20.99 -5.94 13.73
CA GLU A 201 22.38 -5.56 13.47
C GLU A 201 22.67 -4.09 13.80
N VAL A 202 21.74 -3.14 13.55
CA VAL A 202 21.87 -1.77 14.08
C VAL A 202 22.01 -1.77 15.60
N ARG A 203 21.17 -2.54 16.31
CA ARG A 203 21.27 -2.69 17.77
C ARG A 203 22.62 -3.27 18.20
N SER A 204 23.11 -4.29 17.49
CA SER A 204 24.34 -5.04 17.79
C SER A 204 25.62 -4.26 17.51
N GLN A 205 25.65 -3.48 16.43
CA GLN A 205 26.84 -2.82 15.91
C GLN A 205 26.86 -1.31 16.21
N VAL A 206 25.74 -0.61 16.05
CA VAL A 206 25.65 0.87 16.15
C VAL A 206 25.29 1.32 17.56
N LEU A 207 24.25 0.73 18.17
CA LEU A 207 23.71 1.19 19.46
C LEU A 207 24.37 0.56 20.69
N LYS A 208 25.21 -0.47 20.52
CA LYS A 208 25.78 -1.27 21.63
C LYS A 208 26.61 -0.47 22.65
N GLY A 209 27.17 0.68 22.26
CA GLY A 209 27.85 1.61 23.16
C GLY A 209 27.05 2.88 23.52
N VAL A 210 25.84 3.03 22.97
CA VAL A 210 25.03 4.25 23.10
C VAL A 210 24.14 4.15 24.34
N THR A 211 24.35 5.04 25.31
CA THR A 211 23.48 5.18 26.49
C THR A 211 22.54 6.37 26.31
N PRO A 212 21.24 6.19 26.01
CA PRO A 212 20.36 7.32 25.68
C PRO A 212 20.28 8.40 26.77
N ALA A 213 20.40 8.00 28.05
CA ALA A 213 20.38 8.92 29.18
C ALA A 213 21.57 9.90 29.22
N THR A 214 22.72 9.58 28.62
CA THR A 214 23.91 10.45 28.59
C THR A 214 24.00 11.33 27.34
N LEU A 215 23.00 11.25 26.46
CA LEU A 215 22.90 12.08 25.24
C LEU A 215 22.15 13.40 25.47
N LYS A 216 21.29 13.48 26.48
CA LYS A 216 20.44 14.66 26.73
C LYS A 216 21.27 15.95 26.84
N GLY A 217 21.01 16.90 25.95
CA GLY A 217 21.69 18.19 25.85
C GLY A 217 22.97 18.20 25.00
N LYS A 218 23.38 17.06 24.44
CA LYS A 218 24.53 16.98 23.53
C LYS A 218 24.11 17.18 22.08
N LYS A 219 25.03 17.70 21.26
CA LYS A 219 24.93 17.59 19.80
C LYS A 219 25.23 16.16 19.36
N VAL A 220 24.43 15.65 18.44
CA VAL A 220 24.62 14.34 17.81
C VAL A 220 24.44 14.47 16.30
N THR A 221 25.25 13.73 15.57
CA THR A 221 25.21 13.63 14.11
C THR A 221 24.97 12.17 13.75
N LEU A 222 23.94 11.88 12.98
CA LEU A 222 23.57 10.52 12.64
C LEU A 222 23.18 10.40 11.16
N THR A 223 23.43 9.21 10.61
CA THR A 223 22.93 8.80 9.30
C THR A 223 22.01 7.61 9.52
N GLY A 224 20.85 7.60 8.87
CA GLY A 224 19.85 6.57 9.12
C GLY A 224 18.74 6.54 8.08
N THR A 225 17.77 5.64 8.31
CA THR A 225 16.62 5.43 7.43
C THR A 225 15.31 5.69 8.15
N PHE A 226 14.36 6.33 7.48
CA PHE A 226 12.98 6.46 7.99
C PHE A 226 11.96 6.09 6.92
N THR A 227 10.76 5.72 7.35
CA THR A 227 9.59 5.53 6.49
C THR A 227 8.65 6.71 6.71
N PHE A 228 8.25 7.40 5.64
CA PHE A 228 7.39 8.58 5.75
C PHE A 228 5.93 8.16 5.97
N LEU A 229 5.49 8.21 7.22
CA LEU A 229 4.12 7.88 7.64
C LEU A 229 3.27 9.14 7.87
N THR A 230 3.87 10.22 8.37
CA THR A 230 3.22 11.52 8.59
C THR A 230 4.22 12.67 8.43
N PRO A 231 3.82 13.87 7.98
CA PRO A 231 4.70 15.04 7.91
C PRO A 231 5.09 15.61 9.30
N GLN A 232 4.35 15.28 10.36
CA GLN A 232 4.61 15.76 11.72
C GLN A 232 5.58 14.88 12.52
N VAL A 233 5.77 13.60 12.16
CA VAL A 233 6.56 12.66 12.96
C VAL A 233 7.47 11.83 12.04
N VAL A 234 8.78 12.04 12.18
CA VAL A 234 9.82 11.30 11.45
C VAL A 234 10.63 10.46 12.44
N THR A 235 10.60 9.14 12.25
CA THR A 235 11.30 8.17 13.12
C THR A 235 12.48 7.56 12.38
N LEU A 236 13.69 7.99 12.74
CA LEU A 236 14.97 7.57 12.16
C LEU A 236 15.51 6.31 12.83
N THR A 237 15.92 5.34 12.02
CA THR A 237 16.72 4.18 12.41
C THR A 237 18.18 4.45 12.03
N PRO A 238 19.11 4.69 12.98
CA PRO A 238 20.47 5.09 12.66
C PRO A 238 21.30 3.90 12.13
N VAL A 239 21.87 4.00 10.93
CA VAL A 239 22.97 3.12 10.48
C VAL A 239 24.32 3.55 11.05
N LYS A 240 24.43 4.82 11.43
CA LYS A 240 25.63 5.44 11.99
C LYS A 240 25.21 6.51 13.00
N PHE A 241 25.90 6.57 14.14
CA PHE A 241 25.57 7.47 15.24
C PHE A 241 26.84 8.02 15.89
N GLU A 242 27.08 9.32 15.75
CA GLU A 242 28.24 10.03 16.31
C GLU A 242 27.76 11.10 17.31
N VAL A 243 28.46 11.23 18.44
CA VAL A 243 28.19 12.24 19.46
C VAL A 243 29.28 13.29 19.37
N VAL A 244 28.90 14.54 19.11
CA VAL A 244 29.83 15.66 19.08
C VAL A 244 30.27 15.96 20.53
N PRO A 245 31.58 16.06 20.82
CA PRO A 245 32.10 16.29 22.17
C PRO A 245 31.83 17.69 22.71
#